data_AF-A0A9P0CXU6-F1
#
_entry.id   AF-A0A9P0CXU6-F1
#
_cell.length_a   1.000
_cell.length_b   1.000
_cell.length_c   1.000
_cell.angle_alpha   90.00
_cell.angle_beta   90.00
_cell.angle_gamma   90.00
#
_symmetry.space_group_name_H-M   'P 1'
#
loop_
_entity.id
_entity.type
_entity.pdbx_description
1 polymer ?
#
loop_
_entity_poly.entity_id
_entity_poly.type
_entity_poly.pdbx_seq_one_letter_code
_entity_poly.pdbx_strand_id
1 'polypeptide(L)'
;MKSLTVSLFCAAVVVAAVNGDELDPHFKEYLGFHRECQKSTNTDPDEVAKIFNGGPINAKVLGPEVLCVHKKLKFQNDNGDINLDELRKALDLFKASESQADSVIDNCTTRKEGDTPENSAMEILFCVGKYITIKLPDNINGAVLNSAAQYPKFYNECKSSTNTDEKEIEKIFNGDPIEANVVGDHLLCMYNKFNIGNDNGDIDQEQFRKALAAFTPAQDKHDLVLKNCLVKKGATPQEVVVELVKCTRNYVTDAVLNPDIAQYQQFRQECISSTNTDPKEIAKAYQGGPLKIEVLGAYLLCMNKKYNIRNANGDIDQENLRKSLRVFNSSEDKTDIVVTNCSVKKEGATPQEVAVEFAKCIRKYVPTEAPKADAV
;
A
#
# COMPACT_ATOMS: atom_id res chain seq x y z
N MET A 1 -2.62 -31.03 1.55
CA MET A 1 -2.34 -30.14 0.40
C MET A 1 -3.39 -29.02 0.30
N LYS A 2 -3.49 -28.18 1.34
CA LYS A 2 -4.33 -26.98 1.40
C LYS A 2 -3.51 -25.89 2.12
N SER A 3 -2.46 -25.36 1.47
CA SER A 3 -1.65 -24.27 2.06
C SER A 3 -0.78 -23.55 1.01
N LEU A 4 -1.28 -23.41 -0.22
CA LEU A 4 -0.57 -22.73 -1.32
C LEU A 4 -1.31 -21.45 -1.79
N THR A 5 -2.13 -20.87 -0.91
CA THR A 5 -2.97 -19.70 -1.22
C THR A 5 -2.48 -18.40 -0.57
N VAL A 6 -1.39 -18.44 0.20
CA VAL A 6 -0.98 -17.31 1.06
C VAL A 6 0.35 -16.67 0.63
N SER A 7 1.28 -17.43 0.02
CA SER A 7 2.62 -16.92 -0.35
C SER A 7 2.64 -16.02 -1.62
N LEU A 8 1.49 -15.75 -2.24
CA LEU A 8 1.34 -14.84 -3.40
C LEU A 8 0.80 -13.44 -3.00
N PHE A 9 0.86 -13.09 -1.71
CA PHE A 9 0.43 -11.77 -1.22
C PHE A 9 1.54 -10.72 -1.28
N CYS A 10 2.79 -11.10 -1.55
CA CYS A 10 3.90 -10.21 -1.24
C CYS A 10 4.52 -9.42 -2.41
N ALA A 11 4.11 -9.69 -3.65
CA ALA A 11 4.12 -8.65 -4.70
C ALA A 11 2.80 -7.84 -4.68
N ALA A 12 1.76 -8.33 -3.99
CA ALA A 12 0.42 -7.77 -3.98
C ALA A 12 0.18 -6.72 -2.89
N VAL A 13 0.84 -6.77 -1.73
CA VAL A 13 0.84 -5.66 -0.76
C VAL A 13 1.56 -4.43 -1.35
N VAL A 14 2.52 -4.65 -2.24
CA VAL A 14 3.29 -3.60 -2.94
C VAL A 14 2.43 -2.90 -4.00
N VAL A 15 1.59 -3.64 -4.71
CA VAL A 15 0.60 -3.05 -5.62
C VAL A 15 -0.63 -2.51 -4.87
N ALA A 16 -1.01 -3.09 -3.72
CA ALA A 16 -2.14 -2.62 -2.91
C ALA A 16 -1.84 -1.31 -2.18
N ALA A 17 -0.56 -0.98 -1.94
CA ALA A 17 -0.14 0.29 -1.33
C ALA A 17 0.14 1.41 -2.35
N VAL A 18 0.39 1.08 -3.62
CA VAL A 18 0.56 2.08 -4.71
C VAL A 18 -0.82 2.41 -5.30
N ASN A 19 -1.71 2.95 -4.47
CA ASN A 19 -2.98 3.60 -4.81
C ASN A 19 -4.26 2.76 -4.56
N GLY A 20 -4.68 2.67 -3.29
CA GLY A 20 -6.06 2.29 -2.95
C GLY A 20 -7.13 3.17 -3.62
N ASP A 21 -6.79 4.42 -3.96
CA ASP A 21 -7.72 5.40 -4.54
C ASP A 21 -7.36 5.90 -5.97
N GLU A 22 -6.24 5.47 -6.56
CA GLU A 22 -5.75 6.03 -7.84
C GLU A 22 -5.26 4.97 -8.86
N LEU A 23 -5.19 3.69 -8.48
CA LEU A 23 -5.00 2.64 -9.47
C LEU A 23 -6.34 2.47 -10.19
N ASP A 24 -6.34 2.62 -11.51
CA ASP A 24 -7.53 2.43 -12.32
C ASP A 24 -8.22 1.10 -11.92
N PRO A 25 -9.52 1.10 -11.55
CA PRO A 25 -10.21 -0.11 -11.09
C PRO A 25 -10.08 -1.30 -12.05
N HIS A 26 -9.96 -1.03 -13.35
CA HIS A 26 -9.76 -2.06 -14.35
C HIS A 26 -8.34 -2.63 -14.36
N PHE A 27 -7.33 -1.80 -14.12
CA PHE A 27 -5.96 -2.29 -13.96
C PHE A 27 -5.83 -3.17 -12.71
N LYS A 28 -6.53 -2.83 -11.63
CA LYS A 28 -6.62 -3.68 -10.43
C LYS A 28 -7.26 -5.04 -10.73
N GLU A 29 -8.32 -5.06 -11.53
CA GLU A 29 -8.97 -6.28 -11.99
C GLU A 29 -8.02 -7.15 -12.85
N TYR A 30 -7.32 -6.53 -13.81
CA TYR A 30 -6.31 -7.20 -14.64
C TYR A 30 -5.21 -7.88 -13.80
N LEU A 31 -4.69 -7.20 -12.78
CA LEU A 31 -3.71 -7.80 -11.87
C LEU A 31 -4.31 -8.93 -11.02
N GLY A 32 -5.61 -8.87 -10.73
CA GLY A 32 -6.37 -9.98 -10.16
C GLY A 32 -6.36 -11.21 -11.07
N PHE A 33 -6.61 -11.03 -12.36
CA PHE A 33 -6.59 -12.10 -13.35
C PHE A 33 -5.20 -12.73 -13.50
N HIS A 34 -4.15 -11.91 -13.58
CA HIS A 34 -2.76 -12.40 -13.62
C HIS A 34 -2.44 -13.33 -12.46
N ARG A 35 -2.72 -12.91 -11.22
CA ARG A 35 -2.45 -13.74 -10.02
C ARG A 35 -3.22 -15.05 -10.04
N GLU A 36 -4.50 -15.01 -10.41
CA GLU A 36 -5.31 -16.22 -10.48
C GLU A 36 -4.78 -17.17 -11.56
N CYS A 37 -4.45 -16.64 -12.72
CA CYS A 37 -3.94 -17.40 -13.86
C CYS A 37 -2.58 -18.02 -13.55
N GLN A 38 -1.61 -17.23 -13.08
CA GLN A 38 -0.30 -17.71 -12.64
C GLN A 38 -0.40 -18.90 -11.67
N LYS A 39 -1.30 -18.80 -10.69
CA LYS A 39 -1.55 -19.88 -9.73
C LYS A 39 -2.14 -21.12 -10.40
N SER A 40 -3.09 -20.94 -11.32
CA SER A 40 -3.77 -22.05 -12.00
C SER A 40 -2.87 -22.80 -12.98
N THR A 41 -1.91 -22.10 -13.59
CA THR A 41 -0.97 -22.66 -14.58
C THR A 41 0.35 -23.08 -13.94
N ASN A 42 0.54 -22.77 -12.65
CA ASN A 42 1.79 -22.98 -11.93
C ASN A 42 2.99 -22.35 -12.65
N THR A 43 2.78 -21.15 -13.20
CA THR A 43 3.83 -20.40 -13.88
C THR A 43 4.76 -19.76 -12.85
N ASP A 44 6.06 -19.83 -13.12
CA ASP A 44 7.08 -19.20 -12.29
C ASP A 44 7.00 -17.66 -12.42
N PRO A 45 6.88 -16.91 -11.30
CA PRO A 45 6.92 -15.46 -11.31
C PRO A 45 8.15 -14.86 -12.01
N ASP A 46 9.30 -15.52 -11.95
CA ASP A 46 10.52 -15.06 -12.62
C ASP A 46 10.37 -15.13 -14.15
N GLU A 47 9.57 -16.05 -14.69
CA GLU A 47 9.27 -16.11 -16.13
C GLU A 47 8.35 -14.96 -16.56
N VAL A 48 7.35 -14.62 -15.74
CA VAL A 48 6.42 -13.50 -16.03
C VAL A 48 7.18 -12.18 -16.04
N ALA A 49 8.09 -11.99 -15.10
CA ALA A 49 8.90 -10.78 -15.01
C ALA A 49 9.77 -10.53 -16.26
N LYS A 50 10.18 -11.58 -16.97
CA LYS A 50 10.93 -11.44 -18.23
C LYS A 50 10.13 -10.72 -19.31
N ILE A 51 8.79 -10.81 -19.29
CA ILE A 51 7.93 -10.07 -20.23
C ILE A 51 8.13 -8.56 -20.06
N PHE A 52 8.14 -8.09 -18.82
CA PHE A 52 8.26 -6.66 -18.51
C PHE A 52 9.69 -6.13 -18.63
N ASN A 53 10.68 -6.99 -18.39
CA ASN A 53 12.09 -6.61 -18.40
C ASN A 53 12.77 -6.78 -19.77
N GLY A 54 12.04 -7.21 -20.81
CA GLY A 54 12.60 -7.50 -22.13
C GLY A 54 13.57 -8.69 -22.14
N GLY A 55 13.41 -9.61 -21.18
CA GLY A 55 14.21 -10.82 -21.08
C GLY A 55 13.83 -11.88 -22.13
N PRO A 56 14.60 -12.97 -22.26
CA PRO A 56 14.25 -14.07 -23.15
C PRO A 56 13.01 -14.80 -22.63
N ILE A 57 11.98 -14.92 -23.48
CA ILE A 57 10.68 -15.47 -23.09
C ILE A 57 10.52 -16.90 -23.61
N ASN A 58 10.08 -17.80 -22.73
CA ASN A 58 9.70 -19.16 -23.11
C ASN A 58 8.18 -19.24 -23.32
N ALA A 59 7.74 -19.19 -24.57
CA ALA A 59 6.33 -19.26 -24.93
C ALA A 59 5.62 -20.53 -24.42
N LYS A 60 6.33 -21.66 -24.28
CA LYS A 60 5.74 -22.89 -23.73
C LYS A 60 5.43 -22.80 -22.24
N VAL A 61 6.15 -21.94 -21.52
CA VAL A 61 5.96 -21.74 -20.08
C VAL A 61 4.92 -20.64 -19.83
N LEU A 62 4.99 -19.53 -20.57
CA LEU A 62 4.11 -18.38 -20.37
C LEU A 62 2.77 -18.46 -21.11
N GLY A 63 2.72 -19.19 -22.22
CA GLY A 63 1.53 -19.29 -23.07
C GLY A 63 0.25 -19.68 -22.33
N PRO A 64 0.25 -20.70 -21.45
CA PRO A 64 -0.93 -21.05 -20.65
C PRO A 64 -1.44 -19.90 -19.75
N GLU A 65 -0.55 -19.15 -19.11
CA GLU A 65 -0.93 -18.03 -18.24
C GLU A 65 -1.50 -16.88 -19.06
N VAL A 66 -0.83 -16.50 -20.15
CA VAL A 66 -1.27 -15.42 -21.05
C VAL A 66 -2.64 -15.74 -21.64
N LEU A 67 -2.85 -16.98 -22.11
CA LEU A 67 -4.17 -17.44 -22.58
C LEU A 67 -5.23 -17.36 -21.47
N CYS A 68 -4.90 -17.78 -20.25
CA CYS A 68 -5.83 -17.68 -19.12
C CYS A 68 -6.25 -16.23 -18.86
N VAL A 69 -5.31 -15.28 -18.89
CA VAL A 69 -5.61 -13.85 -18.71
C VAL A 69 -6.49 -13.33 -19.85
N HIS A 70 -6.18 -13.67 -21.09
CA HIS A 70 -6.98 -13.28 -22.25
C HIS A 70 -8.42 -13.81 -22.18
N LYS A 71 -8.60 -15.05 -21.69
CA LYS A 71 -9.92 -15.64 -21.45
C LYS A 71 -10.70 -14.91 -20.37
N LYS A 72 -10.05 -14.47 -19.28
CA LYS A 72 -10.69 -13.69 -18.22
C LYS A 72 -11.09 -12.29 -18.68
N LEU A 73 -10.28 -11.69 -19.55
CA LEU A 73 -10.61 -10.46 -20.28
C LEU A 73 -11.59 -10.71 -21.44
N LYS A 74 -11.98 -11.96 -21.68
CA LYS A 74 -12.98 -12.41 -22.67
C LYS A 74 -12.65 -12.13 -24.14
N PHE A 75 -11.45 -11.65 -24.44
CA PHE A 75 -11.06 -11.36 -25.82
C PHE A 75 -10.43 -12.55 -26.54
N GLN A 76 -10.08 -13.63 -25.85
CA GLN A 76 -9.64 -14.87 -26.48
C GLN A 76 -10.35 -16.07 -25.86
N ASN A 77 -10.79 -17.03 -26.68
CA ASN A 77 -11.48 -18.23 -26.21
C ASN A 77 -10.55 -19.46 -26.10
N ASP A 78 -11.10 -20.62 -25.72
CA ASP A 78 -10.36 -21.89 -25.61
C ASP A 78 -9.76 -22.39 -26.92
N ASN A 79 -10.32 -22.00 -28.06
CA ASN A 79 -9.79 -22.36 -29.37
C ASN A 79 -8.71 -21.40 -29.83
N GLY A 80 -8.46 -20.29 -29.11
CA GLY A 80 -7.53 -19.24 -29.50
C GLY A 80 -8.14 -18.20 -30.43
N ASP A 81 -9.46 -18.22 -30.68
CA ASP A 81 -10.15 -17.23 -31.49
C ASP A 81 -10.33 -15.92 -30.71
N ILE A 82 -10.24 -14.80 -31.42
CA ILE A 82 -10.20 -13.47 -30.83
C ILE A 82 -11.56 -12.79 -31.00
N ASN A 83 -12.12 -12.30 -29.90
CA ASN A 83 -13.26 -11.40 -29.92
C ASN A 83 -12.75 -9.95 -30.00
N LEU A 84 -12.91 -9.33 -31.18
CA LEU A 84 -12.37 -8.00 -31.47
C LEU A 84 -12.99 -6.90 -30.60
N ASP A 85 -14.27 -7.02 -30.24
CA ASP A 85 -14.96 -6.03 -29.40
C ASP A 85 -14.43 -6.07 -27.96
N GLU A 86 -14.23 -7.27 -27.41
CA GLU A 86 -13.65 -7.44 -26.07
C GLU A 86 -12.16 -7.10 -26.07
N LEU A 87 -11.42 -7.35 -27.17
CA LEU A 87 -10.04 -6.92 -27.30
C LEU A 87 -9.95 -5.41 -27.25
N ARG A 88 -10.81 -4.69 -27.99
CA ARG A 88 -10.83 -3.22 -27.96
C ARG A 88 -11.05 -2.68 -26.54
N LYS A 89 -12.02 -3.23 -25.81
CA LYS A 89 -12.24 -2.90 -24.39
C LYS A 89 -11.02 -3.19 -23.52
N ALA A 90 -10.33 -4.31 -23.76
CA ALA A 90 -9.12 -4.66 -23.04
C ALA A 90 -7.98 -3.64 -23.33
N LEU A 91 -7.85 -3.16 -24.56
CA LEU A 91 -6.86 -2.13 -24.93
C LEU A 91 -7.16 -0.77 -24.27
N ASP A 92 -8.44 -0.44 -24.05
CA ASP A 92 -8.84 0.75 -23.29
C ASP A 92 -8.34 0.69 -21.83
N LEU A 93 -8.26 -0.51 -21.24
CA LEU A 93 -7.69 -0.69 -19.88
C LEU A 93 -6.21 -0.30 -19.81
N PHE A 94 -5.50 -0.39 -20.94
CA PHE A 94 -4.12 0.05 -21.09
C PHE A 94 -4.00 1.47 -21.64
N LYS A 95 -5.12 2.21 -21.70
CA LYS A 95 -5.21 3.59 -22.20
C LYS A 95 -4.65 3.75 -23.62
N ALA A 96 -4.83 2.74 -24.47
CA ALA A 96 -4.49 2.84 -25.87
C ALA A 96 -5.31 3.98 -26.52
N SER A 97 -4.67 4.81 -27.36
CA SER A 97 -5.44 5.71 -28.22
C SER A 97 -6.25 4.90 -29.24
N GLU A 98 -7.29 5.51 -29.80
CA GLU A 98 -8.09 4.89 -30.87
C GLU A 98 -7.21 4.37 -32.02
N SER A 99 -6.25 5.18 -32.48
CA SER A 99 -5.30 4.79 -33.53
C SER A 99 -4.39 3.62 -33.14
N GLN A 100 -4.00 3.52 -31.86
CA GLN A 100 -3.22 2.38 -31.37
C GLN A 100 -4.09 1.12 -31.32
N ALA A 101 -5.34 1.24 -30.87
CA ALA A 101 -6.29 0.14 -30.82
C ALA A 101 -6.60 -0.40 -32.23
N ASP A 102 -6.82 0.48 -33.20
CA ASP A 102 -7.00 0.12 -34.61
C ASP A 102 -5.77 -0.60 -35.16
N SER A 103 -4.57 -0.08 -34.88
CA SER A 103 -3.32 -0.71 -35.31
C SER A 103 -3.14 -2.12 -34.72
N VAL A 104 -3.51 -2.32 -33.44
CA VAL A 104 -3.49 -3.64 -32.82
C VAL A 104 -4.50 -4.57 -33.47
N ILE A 105 -5.73 -4.12 -33.69
CA ILE A 105 -6.79 -4.95 -34.27
C ILE A 105 -6.40 -5.38 -35.69
N ASP A 106 -5.92 -4.46 -36.53
CA ASP A 106 -5.59 -4.77 -37.92
C ASP A 106 -4.38 -5.68 -38.05
N ASN A 107 -3.40 -5.58 -37.13
CA ASN A 107 -2.09 -6.22 -37.30
C ASN A 107 -1.81 -7.38 -36.34
N CYS A 108 -2.56 -7.52 -35.23
CA CYS A 108 -2.24 -8.46 -34.17
C CYS A 108 -3.28 -9.57 -33.96
N THR A 109 -4.41 -9.53 -34.67
CA THR A 109 -5.50 -10.49 -34.44
C THR A 109 -5.58 -11.61 -35.47
N THR A 110 -4.61 -11.69 -36.38
CA THR A 110 -4.54 -12.77 -37.36
C THR A 110 -3.84 -13.97 -36.74
N ARG A 111 -4.62 -15.02 -36.45
CA ARG A 111 -4.09 -16.31 -36.02
C ARG A 111 -3.49 -17.07 -37.20
N LYS A 112 -2.32 -17.67 -37.03
CA LYS A 112 -1.75 -18.54 -38.07
C LYS A 112 -2.41 -19.91 -38.05
N GLU A 113 -2.56 -20.49 -39.22
CA GLU A 113 -3.11 -21.83 -39.36
C GLU A 113 -2.24 -22.85 -38.62
N GLY A 114 -2.87 -23.67 -37.76
CA GLY A 114 -2.19 -24.68 -36.96
C GLY A 114 -1.65 -24.22 -35.61
N ASP A 115 -1.73 -22.93 -35.27
CA ASP A 115 -1.30 -22.46 -33.95
C ASP A 115 -2.16 -23.02 -32.82
N THR A 116 -1.53 -23.33 -31.69
CA THR A 116 -2.26 -23.60 -30.44
C THR A 116 -2.85 -22.31 -29.87
N PRO A 117 -3.89 -22.38 -29.02
CA PRO A 117 -4.43 -21.21 -28.34
C PRO A 117 -3.38 -20.43 -27.55
N GLU A 118 -2.44 -21.11 -26.89
CA GLU A 118 -1.36 -20.50 -26.11
C GLU A 118 -0.36 -19.76 -27.00
N ASN A 119 0.01 -20.34 -28.14
CA ASN A 119 0.88 -19.67 -29.11
C ASN A 119 0.20 -18.41 -29.66
N SER A 120 -1.08 -18.51 -30.04
CA SER A 120 -1.88 -17.37 -30.48
C SER A 120 -1.92 -16.26 -29.42
N ALA A 121 -2.12 -16.62 -28.14
CA ALA A 121 -2.09 -15.68 -27.02
C ALA A 121 -0.74 -14.94 -26.90
N MET A 122 0.38 -15.68 -27.01
CA MET A 122 1.72 -15.09 -26.97
C MET A 122 1.99 -14.17 -28.17
N GLU A 123 1.54 -14.55 -29.37
CA GLU A 123 1.71 -13.72 -30.57
C GLU A 123 0.95 -12.40 -30.45
N ILE A 124 -0.28 -12.42 -29.94
CA ILE A 124 -1.06 -11.21 -29.64
C ILE A 124 -0.30 -10.34 -28.64
N LEU A 125 0.14 -10.90 -27.50
CA LEU A 125 0.86 -10.14 -26.47
C LEU A 125 2.09 -9.41 -27.04
N PHE A 126 2.91 -10.11 -27.83
CA PHE A 126 4.10 -9.51 -28.44
C PHE A 126 3.77 -8.50 -29.52
N CYS A 127 2.73 -8.74 -30.31
CA CYS A 127 2.32 -7.81 -31.33
C CYS A 127 1.76 -6.52 -30.71
N VAL A 128 0.90 -6.64 -29.69
CA VAL A 128 0.36 -5.51 -28.91
C VAL A 128 1.48 -4.63 -28.36
N GLY A 129 2.54 -5.24 -27.78
CA GLY A 129 3.68 -4.52 -27.23
C GLY A 129 4.46 -3.65 -28.23
N LYS A 130 4.29 -3.86 -29.55
CA LYS A 130 4.88 -3.00 -30.60
C LYS A 130 4.11 -1.68 -30.78
N TYR A 131 2.81 -1.67 -30.51
CA TYR A 131 1.93 -0.52 -30.74
C TYR A 131 1.61 0.22 -29.44
N ILE A 132 1.50 -0.53 -28.35
CA ILE A 132 1.18 -0.01 -27.03
C ILE A 132 2.39 -0.24 -26.15
N THR A 133 3.12 0.83 -25.90
CA THR A 133 4.02 0.85 -24.76
C THR A 133 3.15 0.90 -23.52
N ILE A 134 3.04 -0.22 -22.80
CA ILE A 134 2.50 -0.19 -21.43
C ILE A 134 3.50 0.64 -20.63
N LYS A 135 3.27 1.95 -20.58
CA LYS A 135 3.96 2.83 -19.66
C LYS A 135 3.44 2.46 -18.30
N LEU A 136 4.20 1.62 -17.61
CA LEU A 136 4.08 1.59 -16.16
C LEU A 136 4.27 3.04 -15.70
N PRO A 137 3.45 3.52 -14.75
CA PRO A 137 3.61 4.83 -14.15
C PRO A 137 5.11 5.12 -13.90
N ASP A 138 5.60 6.32 -14.21
CA ASP A 138 7.06 6.63 -14.18
C ASP A 138 7.72 6.34 -12.82
N ASN A 139 6.92 6.22 -11.75
CA ASN A 139 7.33 5.82 -10.41
C ASN A 139 7.56 4.29 -10.24
N ILE A 140 7.03 3.45 -11.12
CA ILE A 140 7.31 2.01 -11.18
C ILE A 140 8.53 1.80 -12.09
N ASN A 141 9.71 2.10 -11.55
CA ASN A 141 10.96 1.83 -12.27
C ASN A 141 11.20 0.31 -12.39
N GLY A 142 12.06 -0.11 -13.32
CA GLY A 142 12.39 -1.53 -13.52
C GLY A 142 12.96 -2.24 -12.27
N ALA A 143 13.45 -1.48 -11.28
CA ALA A 143 13.86 -2.07 -10.00
C ALA A 143 12.65 -2.56 -9.18
N VAL A 144 11.52 -1.87 -9.22
CA VAL A 144 10.25 -2.31 -8.56
C VAL A 144 9.81 -3.66 -9.12
N LEU A 145 9.78 -3.81 -10.44
CA LEU A 145 9.38 -5.05 -11.10
C LEU A 145 10.36 -6.18 -10.82
N ASN A 146 11.67 -5.90 -10.86
CA ASN A 146 12.69 -6.89 -10.56
C ASN A 146 12.63 -7.34 -9.09
N SER A 147 12.43 -6.42 -8.15
CA SER A 147 12.23 -6.76 -6.73
C SER A 147 10.94 -7.56 -6.51
N ALA A 148 9.85 -7.19 -7.19
CA ALA A 148 8.58 -7.93 -7.10
C ALA A 148 8.68 -9.35 -7.67
N ALA A 149 9.44 -9.53 -8.76
CA ALA A 149 9.72 -10.83 -9.36
C ALA A 149 10.53 -11.73 -8.43
N GLN A 150 11.60 -11.20 -7.84
CA GLN A 150 12.48 -11.95 -6.96
C GLN A 150 11.86 -12.24 -5.59
N TYR A 151 10.83 -11.49 -5.19
CA TYR A 151 10.26 -11.59 -3.85
C TYR A 151 9.78 -13.00 -3.51
N PRO A 152 8.91 -13.69 -4.28
CA PRO A 152 8.44 -15.02 -3.90
C PRO A 152 9.59 -16.02 -3.72
N LYS A 153 10.62 -15.93 -4.56
CA LYS A 153 11.82 -16.74 -4.45
C LYS A 153 12.56 -16.46 -3.13
N PHE A 154 12.92 -15.21 -2.88
CA PHE A 154 13.64 -14.83 -1.65
C PHE A 154 12.84 -15.11 -0.40
N TYR A 155 11.53 -14.86 -0.43
CA TYR A 155 10.61 -15.19 0.64
C TYR A 155 10.65 -16.67 1.00
N ASN A 156 10.51 -17.56 0.01
CA ASN A 156 10.51 -19.00 0.24
C ASN A 156 11.88 -19.51 0.68
N GLU A 157 12.97 -18.99 0.12
CA GLU A 157 14.34 -19.29 0.54
C GLU A 157 14.58 -18.87 2.01
N CYS A 158 14.24 -17.63 2.35
CA CYS A 158 14.41 -17.09 3.70
C CYS A 158 13.52 -17.82 4.71
N LYS A 159 12.24 -18.04 4.40
CA LYS A 159 11.34 -18.83 5.25
C LYS A 159 11.87 -20.24 5.50
N SER A 160 12.35 -20.92 4.46
CA SER A 160 12.89 -22.29 4.59
C SER A 160 14.18 -22.33 5.42
N SER A 161 15.08 -21.37 5.22
CA SER A 161 16.36 -21.30 5.97
C SER A 161 16.21 -20.91 7.43
N THR A 162 15.20 -20.09 7.75
CA THR A 162 14.95 -19.57 9.11
C THR A 162 13.90 -20.37 9.87
N ASN A 163 13.16 -21.24 9.18
CA ASN A 163 12.06 -22.02 9.72
C ASN A 163 11.00 -21.16 10.43
N THR A 164 10.83 -19.90 9.99
CA THR A 164 9.84 -18.98 10.55
C THR A 164 8.42 -19.39 10.12
N ASP A 165 7.49 -19.40 11.08
CA ASP A 165 6.08 -19.72 10.83
C ASP A 165 5.42 -18.68 9.92
N GLU A 166 4.64 -19.14 8.94
CA GLU A 166 3.95 -18.26 7.97
C GLU A 166 3.07 -17.21 8.69
N LYS A 167 2.36 -17.60 9.75
CA LYS A 167 1.44 -16.71 10.46
C LYS A 167 2.18 -15.61 11.21
N GLU A 168 3.41 -15.87 11.64
CA GLU A 168 4.26 -14.85 12.27
C GLU A 168 4.78 -13.86 11.22
N ILE A 169 5.10 -14.33 10.01
CA ILE A 169 5.46 -13.46 8.89
C ILE A 169 4.24 -12.62 8.44
N GLU A 170 3.04 -13.21 8.41
CA GLU A 170 1.78 -12.49 8.09
C GLU A 170 1.53 -11.27 8.99
N LYS A 171 1.93 -11.33 10.27
CA LYS A 171 1.79 -10.21 11.22
C LYS A 171 2.53 -8.94 10.77
N ILE A 172 3.64 -9.10 10.04
CA ILE A 172 4.41 -7.98 9.49
C ILE A 172 3.51 -7.15 8.55
N PHE A 173 2.75 -7.83 7.69
CA PHE A 173 1.88 -7.21 6.70
C PHE A 173 0.56 -6.72 7.28
N ASN A 174 0.01 -7.41 8.27
CA ASN A 174 -1.29 -7.09 8.86
C ASN A 174 -1.24 -5.93 9.89
N GLY A 175 -0.06 -5.40 10.17
CA GLY A 175 0.08 -4.36 11.21
C GLY A 175 0.09 -4.90 12.63
N ASP A 176 0.17 -6.22 12.80
CA ASP A 176 0.22 -6.84 14.12
C ASP A 176 1.59 -6.63 14.81
N PRO A 177 1.65 -6.74 16.15
CA PRO A 177 2.91 -6.75 16.87
C PRO A 177 3.80 -7.89 16.39
N ILE A 178 5.08 -7.58 16.21
CA ILE A 178 6.12 -8.52 15.79
C ILE A 178 7.31 -8.46 16.75
N GLU A 179 7.92 -9.61 17.02
CA GLU A 179 9.03 -9.75 17.96
C GLU A 179 10.31 -10.19 17.23
N ALA A 180 11.45 -9.63 17.64
CA ALA A 180 12.73 -9.85 16.96
C ALA A 180 13.19 -11.31 17.00
N ASN A 181 12.97 -12.01 18.12
CA ASN A 181 13.31 -13.42 18.27
C ASN A 181 12.37 -14.37 17.49
N VAL A 182 11.31 -13.87 16.87
CA VAL A 182 10.35 -14.67 16.09
C VAL A 182 10.56 -14.47 14.59
N VAL A 183 10.60 -13.21 14.13
CA VAL A 183 10.66 -12.89 12.68
C VAL A 183 11.98 -12.24 12.24
N GLY A 184 12.88 -11.93 13.18
CA GLY A 184 14.08 -11.16 12.91
C GLY A 184 15.05 -11.83 11.94
N ASP A 185 15.24 -13.15 12.04
CA ASP A 185 16.09 -13.89 11.10
C ASP A 185 15.51 -13.89 9.68
N HIS A 186 14.19 -14.05 9.54
CA HIS A 186 13.52 -13.99 8.24
C HIS A 186 13.68 -12.61 7.60
N LEU A 187 13.44 -11.54 8.38
CA LEU A 187 13.60 -10.17 7.91
C LEU A 187 15.04 -9.85 7.53
N LEU A 188 16.02 -10.26 8.34
CA LEU A 188 17.44 -10.05 8.04
C LEU A 188 17.84 -10.76 6.74
N CYS A 189 17.41 -12.01 6.57
CA CYS A 189 17.61 -12.74 5.32
C CYS A 189 17.03 -12.01 4.11
N MET A 190 15.79 -11.50 4.22
CA MET A 190 15.14 -10.75 3.15
C MET A 190 15.92 -9.47 2.82
N TYR A 191 16.33 -8.71 3.83
CA TYR A 191 17.12 -7.49 3.65
C TYR A 191 18.45 -7.76 2.96
N ASN A 192 19.13 -8.86 3.31
CA ASN A 192 20.36 -9.28 2.64
C ASN A 192 20.12 -9.67 1.18
N LYS A 193 19.07 -10.44 0.89
CA LYS A 193 18.75 -10.89 -0.48
C LYS A 193 18.42 -9.73 -1.42
N PHE A 194 17.80 -8.68 -0.88
CA PHE A 194 17.51 -7.45 -1.63
C PHE A 194 18.66 -6.43 -1.61
N ASN A 195 19.81 -6.76 -1.01
CA ASN A 195 20.93 -5.84 -0.80
C ASN A 195 20.53 -4.54 -0.09
N ILE A 196 19.50 -4.58 0.76
CA ILE A 196 19.06 -3.45 1.59
C ILE A 196 19.90 -3.35 2.85
N GLY A 197 20.36 -4.50 3.38
CA GLY A 197 21.24 -4.56 4.53
C GLY A 197 22.26 -5.69 4.41
N ASN A 198 23.01 -5.88 5.49
CA ASN A 198 24.00 -6.95 5.62
C ASN A 198 23.83 -7.75 6.92
N ASP A 199 24.64 -8.79 7.10
CA ASP A 199 24.62 -9.68 8.28
C ASP A 199 24.86 -8.96 9.62
N ASN A 200 25.43 -7.75 9.61
CA ASN A 200 25.65 -6.94 10.80
C ASN A 200 24.46 -6.01 11.14
N GLY A 201 23.39 -6.08 10.34
CA GLY A 201 22.24 -5.20 10.43
C GLY A 201 22.53 -3.76 10.01
N ASP A 202 23.63 -3.53 9.28
CA ASP A 202 23.84 -2.21 8.67
C ASP A 202 22.94 -2.09 7.45
N ILE A 203 22.29 -0.94 7.31
CA ILE A 203 21.30 -0.68 6.27
C ILE A 203 21.93 0.23 5.22
N ASP A 204 21.93 -0.21 3.96
CA ASP A 204 22.29 0.62 2.83
C ASP A 204 21.16 1.62 2.58
N GLN A 205 21.41 2.88 2.92
CA GLN A 205 20.43 3.96 2.82
C GLN A 205 19.92 4.17 1.38
N GLU A 206 20.77 3.99 0.36
CA GLU A 206 20.38 4.18 -1.04
C GLU A 206 19.49 3.04 -1.52
N GLN A 207 19.86 1.79 -1.22
CA GLN A 207 19.06 0.62 -1.56
C GLN A 207 17.76 0.60 -0.78
N PHE A 208 17.78 1.00 0.49
CA PHE A 208 16.56 1.15 1.27
C PHE A 208 15.64 2.26 0.72
N ARG A 209 16.20 3.40 0.28
CA ARG A 209 15.42 4.44 -0.42
C ARG A 209 14.80 3.91 -1.72
N LYS A 210 15.55 3.14 -2.52
CA LYS A 210 15.03 2.50 -3.75
C LYS A 210 13.91 1.52 -3.43
N ALA A 211 14.07 0.73 -2.37
CA ALA A 211 13.05 -0.17 -1.87
C ALA A 211 11.80 0.64 -1.46
N LEU A 212 11.93 1.68 -0.64
CA LEU A 212 10.80 2.56 -0.27
C LEU A 212 10.10 3.15 -1.49
N ALA A 213 10.85 3.64 -2.49
CA ALA A 213 10.28 4.15 -3.73
C ALA A 213 9.48 3.09 -4.51
N ALA A 214 9.83 1.82 -4.34
CA ALA A 214 9.06 0.70 -4.89
C ALA A 214 7.72 0.48 -4.18
N PHE A 215 7.60 0.87 -2.90
CA PHE A 215 6.41 0.65 -2.08
C PHE A 215 5.54 1.90 -1.88
N THR A 216 6.10 3.10 -2.04
CA THR A 216 5.36 4.36 -1.89
C THR A 216 5.80 5.42 -2.90
N PRO A 217 4.90 6.03 -3.68
CA PRO A 217 5.24 7.07 -4.64
C PRO A 217 5.58 8.43 -3.99
N ALA A 218 5.24 8.62 -2.72
CA ALA A 218 5.39 9.88 -2.02
C ALA A 218 6.86 10.12 -1.59
N GLN A 219 7.63 10.77 -2.45
CA GLN A 219 9.08 11.02 -2.25
C GLN A 219 9.39 11.81 -0.97
N ASP A 220 8.54 12.78 -0.63
CA ASP A 220 8.65 13.56 0.61
C ASP A 220 8.61 12.67 1.86
N LYS A 221 7.91 11.54 1.78
CA LYS A 221 7.82 10.56 2.86
C LYS A 221 9.04 9.65 2.92
N HIS A 222 9.75 9.43 1.81
CA HIS A 222 11.01 8.69 1.83
C HIS A 222 12.01 9.42 2.72
N ASP A 223 12.16 10.73 2.56
CA ASP A 223 13.08 11.52 3.38
C ASP A 223 12.73 11.47 4.87
N LEU A 224 11.43 11.46 5.18
CA LEU A 224 10.95 11.34 6.56
C LEU A 224 11.26 9.96 7.15
N VAL A 225 10.99 8.88 6.42
CA VAL A 225 11.31 7.50 6.83
C VAL A 225 12.83 7.35 7.00
N LEU A 226 13.62 7.80 6.03
CA LEU A 226 15.08 7.69 6.10
C LEU A 226 15.63 8.46 7.30
N LYS A 227 15.13 9.67 7.56
CA LYS A 227 15.55 10.49 8.69
C LYS A 227 15.18 9.88 10.04
N ASN A 228 13.97 9.32 10.16
CA ASN A 228 13.42 8.91 11.46
C ASN A 228 13.59 7.41 11.77
N CYS A 229 13.74 6.57 10.74
CA CYS A 229 13.77 5.12 10.88
C CYS A 229 15.14 4.49 10.65
N LEU A 230 16.07 5.11 9.90
CA LEU A 230 17.43 4.58 9.75
C LEU A 230 18.36 4.85 10.95
N VAL A 231 17.79 5.10 12.11
CA VAL A 231 18.54 5.12 13.36
C VAL A 231 18.72 3.68 13.81
N LYS A 232 19.97 3.19 13.90
CA LYS A 232 20.27 1.82 14.36
C LYS A 232 19.75 1.63 15.79
N LYS A 233 18.63 0.92 15.93
CA LYS A 233 17.99 0.59 17.21
C LYS A 233 18.01 -0.94 17.38
N GLY A 234 18.42 -1.42 18.55
CA GLY A 234 18.56 -2.86 18.80
C GLY A 234 20.01 -3.27 19.06
N ALA A 235 20.18 -4.34 19.83
CA ALA A 235 21.47 -4.93 20.17
C ALA A 235 21.95 -5.96 19.15
N THR A 236 21.04 -6.51 18.33
CA THR A 236 21.35 -7.53 17.33
C THR A 236 20.93 -7.08 15.92
N PRO A 237 21.53 -7.63 14.85
CA PRO A 237 21.10 -7.38 13.47
C PRO A 237 19.59 -7.60 13.25
N GLN A 238 19.04 -8.66 13.86
CA GLN A 238 17.63 -9.03 13.85
C GLN A 238 16.73 -7.95 14.49
N GLU A 239 17.14 -7.43 15.64
CA GLU A 239 16.42 -6.34 16.30
C GLU A 239 16.46 -5.07 15.46
N VAL A 240 17.60 -4.76 14.82
CA VAL A 240 17.73 -3.59 13.94
C VAL A 240 16.74 -3.65 12.78
N VAL A 241 16.67 -4.76 12.06
CA VAL A 241 15.72 -4.89 10.93
C VAL A 241 14.26 -4.87 11.41
N VAL A 242 13.95 -5.45 12.57
CA VAL A 242 12.57 -5.42 13.11
C VAL A 242 12.16 -4.02 13.53
N GLU A 243 13.03 -3.27 14.21
CA GLU A 243 12.74 -1.89 14.59
C GLU A 243 12.62 -0.97 13.36
N LEU A 244 13.43 -1.20 12.33
CA LEU A 244 13.28 -0.51 11.04
C LEU A 244 11.94 -0.81 10.38
N VAL A 245 11.51 -2.07 10.33
CA VAL A 245 10.21 -2.47 9.75
C VAL A 245 9.05 -1.86 10.53
N LYS A 246 9.07 -1.92 11.87
CA LYS A 246 8.05 -1.28 12.72
C LYS A 246 7.97 0.22 12.47
N CYS A 247 9.12 0.91 12.46
CA CYS A 247 9.17 2.34 12.21
C CYS A 247 8.65 2.67 10.81
N THR A 248 9.16 1.99 9.78
CA THR A 248 8.76 2.21 8.38
C THR A 248 7.27 1.99 8.19
N ARG A 249 6.72 0.93 8.80
CA ARG A 249 5.28 0.66 8.78
C ARG A 249 4.51 1.85 9.32
N ASN A 250 4.85 2.36 10.51
CA ASN A 250 4.17 3.51 11.10
C ASN A 250 4.19 4.77 10.22
N TYR A 251 5.18 4.93 9.34
CA TYR A 251 5.18 6.04 8.38
C TYR A 251 4.48 5.68 7.07
N VAL A 252 4.57 4.45 6.59
CA VAL A 252 4.04 4.02 5.28
C VAL A 252 2.55 3.66 5.34
N THR A 253 2.08 2.91 6.34
CA THR A 253 0.65 2.59 6.47
C THR A 253 -0.17 3.84 6.75
N ASP A 254 0.37 4.73 7.57
CA ASP A 254 -0.20 6.04 7.85
C ASP A 254 -0.19 6.93 6.59
N ALA A 255 0.87 6.87 5.80
CA ALA A 255 0.98 7.65 4.57
C ALA A 255 0.07 7.20 3.43
N VAL A 256 -0.11 5.89 3.27
CA VAL A 256 -0.81 5.27 2.16
C VAL A 256 -2.32 5.27 2.38
N LEU A 257 -2.76 5.10 3.63
CA LEU A 257 -4.18 5.12 3.96
C LEU A 257 -4.75 6.54 4.04
N ASN A 258 -3.91 7.57 4.17
CA ASN A 258 -4.42 8.94 4.22
C ASN A 258 -3.33 10.00 3.94
N PRO A 259 -3.41 10.75 2.81
CA PRO A 259 -2.50 11.87 2.54
C PRO A 259 -2.50 12.95 3.64
N ASP A 260 -3.55 13.04 4.46
CA ASP A 260 -3.63 13.97 5.59
C ASP A 260 -2.73 13.56 6.78
N ILE A 261 -2.11 12.36 6.83
CA ILE A 261 -1.31 11.97 8.00
C ILE A 261 0.06 12.66 8.06
N ALA A 262 0.71 12.98 6.93
CA ALA A 262 1.95 13.77 6.98
C ALA A 262 1.69 15.17 7.55
N GLN A 263 0.59 15.78 7.10
CA GLN A 263 0.09 17.04 7.65
C GLN A 263 -0.31 16.88 9.13
N TYR A 264 -0.95 15.78 9.51
CA TYR A 264 -1.28 15.45 10.91
C TYR A 264 -0.04 15.37 11.80
N GLN A 265 0.99 14.66 11.37
CA GLN A 265 2.23 14.50 12.14
C GLN A 265 2.92 15.84 12.29
N GLN A 266 2.99 16.64 11.21
CA GLN A 266 3.51 18.00 11.28
C GLN A 266 2.74 18.85 12.29
N PHE A 267 1.41 18.93 12.15
CA PHE A 267 0.55 19.70 13.05
C PHE A 267 0.66 19.20 14.49
N ARG A 268 0.74 17.89 14.71
CA ARG A 268 0.95 17.29 16.02
C ARG A 268 2.24 17.78 16.66
N GLN A 269 3.36 17.78 15.93
CA GLN A 269 4.65 18.26 16.48
C GLN A 269 4.62 19.75 16.78
N GLU A 270 4.07 20.57 15.88
CA GLU A 270 3.90 22.00 16.11
C GLU A 270 3.00 22.29 17.33
N CYS A 271 1.91 21.55 17.48
CA CYS A 271 1.01 21.69 18.61
C CYS A 271 1.65 21.21 19.92
N ILE A 272 2.34 20.06 19.94
CA ILE A 272 3.11 19.60 21.11
C ILE A 272 4.11 20.67 21.57
N SER A 273 4.87 21.24 20.63
CA SER A 273 5.88 22.25 20.92
C SER A 273 5.26 23.55 21.43
N SER A 274 4.21 24.05 20.79
CA SER A 274 3.58 25.32 21.17
C SER A 274 2.76 25.26 22.46
N THR A 275 2.24 24.09 22.83
CA THR A 275 1.44 23.91 24.05
C THR A 275 2.22 23.27 25.19
N ASN A 276 3.47 22.88 24.95
CA ASN A 276 4.33 22.16 25.89
C ASN A 276 3.62 20.91 26.49
N THR A 277 2.82 20.22 25.66
CA THR A 277 2.04 19.06 26.10
C THR A 277 2.90 17.81 26.06
N ASP A 278 2.94 17.04 27.17
CA ASP A 278 3.66 15.78 27.22
C ASP A 278 3.10 14.78 26.19
N PRO A 279 3.93 14.28 25.23
CA PRO A 279 3.52 13.27 24.27
C PRO A 279 2.90 12.02 24.89
N LYS A 280 3.29 11.65 26.12
CA LYS A 280 2.74 10.49 26.84
C LYS A 280 1.28 10.69 27.23
N GLU A 281 0.88 11.91 27.58
CA GLU A 281 -0.51 12.22 27.90
C GLU A 281 -1.39 12.19 26.65
N ILE A 282 -0.86 12.61 25.51
CA ILE A 282 -1.54 12.48 24.20
C ILE A 282 -1.73 11.00 23.84
N ALA A 283 -0.70 10.17 24.03
CA ALA A 283 -0.77 8.73 23.76
C ALA A 283 -1.82 8.05 24.65
N LYS A 284 -1.80 8.31 25.97
CA LYS A 284 -2.83 7.81 26.91
C LYS A 284 -4.23 8.21 26.48
N ALA A 285 -4.40 9.44 26.02
CA ALA A 285 -5.68 9.89 25.50
C ALA A 285 -6.12 9.04 24.30
N TYR A 286 -5.28 8.87 23.28
CA TYR A 286 -5.63 8.04 22.11
C TYR A 286 -5.99 6.59 22.47
N GLN A 287 -5.43 6.07 23.56
CA GLN A 287 -5.73 4.76 24.12
C GLN A 287 -7.04 4.70 24.94
N GLY A 288 -7.91 5.69 24.81
CA GLY A 288 -9.18 5.77 25.55
C GLY A 288 -9.04 6.34 26.97
N GLY A 289 -7.85 6.80 27.36
CA GLY A 289 -7.61 7.46 28.64
C GLY A 289 -8.39 8.78 28.78
N PRO A 290 -8.51 9.30 30.01
CA PRO A 290 -9.30 10.48 30.31
C PRO A 290 -8.77 11.74 29.60
N LEU A 291 -9.68 12.50 29.00
CA LEU A 291 -9.40 13.79 28.40
C LEU A 291 -9.51 14.90 29.45
N LYS A 292 -8.38 15.27 30.05
CA LYS A 292 -8.26 16.35 31.04
C LYS A 292 -8.01 17.69 30.36
N ILE A 293 -8.78 18.71 30.71
CA ILE A 293 -8.74 20.02 30.05
C ILE A 293 -7.40 20.71 30.29
N GLU A 294 -6.92 20.66 31.53
CA GLU A 294 -5.65 21.25 31.97
C GLU A 294 -4.41 20.60 31.33
N VAL A 295 -4.56 19.39 30.77
CA VAL A 295 -3.46 18.64 30.13
C VAL A 295 -3.53 18.74 28.60
N LEU A 296 -4.72 18.53 28.02
CA LEU A 296 -4.89 18.36 26.57
C LEU A 296 -5.68 19.48 25.90
N GLY A 297 -6.32 20.37 26.65
CA GLY A 297 -7.20 21.40 26.10
C GLY A 297 -6.49 22.32 25.10
N ALA A 298 -5.28 22.78 25.43
CA ALA A 298 -4.48 23.60 24.52
C ALA A 298 -4.04 22.83 23.26
N TYR A 299 -3.56 21.60 23.42
CA TYR A 299 -3.13 20.74 22.29
C TYR A 299 -4.29 20.44 21.34
N LEU A 300 -5.44 20.00 21.86
CA LEU A 300 -6.63 19.69 21.05
C LEU A 300 -7.18 20.93 20.34
N LEU A 301 -7.16 22.09 21.00
CA LEU A 301 -7.54 23.35 20.37
C LEU A 301 -6.59 23.72 19.23
N CYS A 302 -5.28 23.55 19.42
CA CYS A 302 -4.28 23.77 18.38
C CYS A 302 -4.52 22.87 17.15
N MET A 303 -4.72 21.56 17.38
CA MET A 303 -5.02 20.61 16.31
C MET A 303 -6.29 21.00 15.53
N ASN A 304 -7.39 21.31 16.23
CA ASN A 304 -8.63 21.72 15.60
C ASN A 304 -8.47 22.99 14.73
N LYS A 305 -7.64 23.94 15.17
CA LYS A 305 -7.35 25.15 14.38
C LYS A 305 -6.54 24.85 13.13
N LYS A 306 -5.52 23.99 13.24
CA LYS A 306 -4.67 23.61 12.11
C LYS A 306 -5.44 22.90 10.99
N TYR A 307 -6.45 22.11 11.37
CA TYR A 307 -7.38 21.48 10.44
C TYR A 307 -8.53 22.37 9.95
N ASN A 308 -8.58 23.64 10.37
CA ASN A 308 -9.70 24.55 10.13
C ASN A 308 -11.07 23.99 10.58
N ILE A 309 -11.08 23.00 11.49
CA ILE A 309 -12.31 22.50 12.12
C ILE A 309 -12.88 23.56 13.05
N ARG A 310 -12.05 24.47 13.56
CA ARG A 310 -12.51 25.58 14.43
C ARG A 310 -11.89 26.91 14.08
N ASN A 311 -12.70 27.95 14.21
CA ASN A 311 -12.25 29.34 14.13
C ASN A 311 -11.70 29.85 15.49
N ALA A 312 -11.23 31.10 15.51
CA ALA A 312 -10.69 31.73 16.72
C ALA A 312 -11.71 31.88 17.87
N ASN A 313 -13.01 31.97 17.54
CA ASN A 313 -14.11 32.08 18.49
C ASN A 313 -14.54 30.72 19.07
N GLY A 314 -13.93 29.62 18.60
CA GLY A 314 -14.22 28.26 19.01
C GLY A 314 -15.43 27.63 18.32
N ASP A 315 -16.00 28.28 17.32
CA ASP A 315 -17.11 27.71 16.53
C ASP A 315 -16.55 26.64 15.59
N ILE A 316 -17.33 25.57 15.40
CA ILE A 316 -16.95 24.43 14.57
C ILE A 316 -17.38 24.67 13.13
N ASP A 317 -16.44 24.56 12.21
CA ASP A 317 -16.69 24.46 10.79
C ASP A 317 -17.14 23.04 10.46
N GLN A 318 -18.44 22.89 10.22
CA GLN A 318 -19.05 21.58 9.96
C GLN A 318 -18.60 20.98 8.63
N GLU A 319 -18.23 21.78 7.63
CA GLU A 319 -17.78 21.29 6.34
C GLU A 319 -16.37 20.70 6.46
N ASN A 320 -15.46 21.44 7.08
CA ASN A 320 -14.11 20.95 7.36
C ASN A 320 -14.14 19.74 8.31
N LEU A 321 -15.04 19.73 9.30
CA LEU A 321 -15.25 18.56 10.14
C LEU A 321 -15.72 17.33 9.35
N ARG A 322 -16.71 17.48 8.45
CA ARG A 322 -17.15 16.38 7.57
C ARG A 322 -15.98 15.82 6.78
N LYS A 323 -15.18 16.69 6.17
CA LYS A 323 -14.00 16.30 5.40
C LYS A 323 -13.03 15.49 6.25
N SER A 324 -12.70 15.95 7.46
CA SER A 324 -11.82 15.24 8.38
C SER A 324 -12.39 13.91 8.89
N LEU A 325 -13.71 13.78 9.04
CA LEU A 325 -14.35 12.56 9.53
C LEU A 325 -14.51 11.47 8.46
N ARG A 326 -14.62 11.84 7.18
CA ARG A 326 -14.66 10.89 6.06
C ARG A 326 -13.43 9.99 5.99
N VAL A 327 -12.30 10.46 6.52
CA VAL A 327 -11.08 9.67 6.73
C VAL A 327 -11.31 8.47 7.66
N PHE A 328 -12.08 8.67 8.73
CA PHE A 328 -12.24 7.68 9.81
C PHE A 328 -13.54 6.88 9.69
N ASN A 329 -14.48 7.34 8.87
CA ASN A 329 -15.82 6.80 8.79
C ASN A 329 -16.22 6.56 7.34
N SER A 330 -16.53 5.32 7.02
CA SER A 330 -16.79 4.90 5.64
C SER A 330 -18.18 5.26 5.10
N SER A 331 -19.09 5.80 5.94
CA SER A 331 -20.42 6.22 5.47
C SER A 331 -20.74 7.68 5.78
N GLU A 332 -21.42 8.32 4.82
CA GLU A 332 -21.90 9.70 4.91
C GLU A 332 -22.88 9.88 6.07
N ASP A 333 -23.82 8.94 6.23
CA ASP A 333 -24.81 8.96 7.33
C ASP A 333 -24.16 9.01 8.71
N LYS A 334 -23.10 8.21 8.94
CA LYS A 334 -22.40 8.22 10.23
C LYS A 334 -21.64 9.52 10.43
N THR A 335 -21.08 10.08 9.35
CA THR A 335 -20.39 11.38 9.39
C THR A 335 -21.35 12.50 9.81
N ASP A 336 -22.55 12.54 9.21
CA ASP A 336 -23.56 13.55 9.54
C ASP A 336 -24.08 13.41 10.97
N ILE A 337 -24.22 12.18 11.48
CA ILE A 337 -24.54 11.92 12.89
C ILE A 337 -23.47 12.53 13.82
N VAL A 338 -22.19 12.33 13.53
CA VAL A 338 -21.11 12.90 14.35
C VAL A 338 -21.11 14.41 14.27
N VAL A 339 -21.22 14.98 13.07
CA VAL A 339 -21.20 16.44 12.86
C VAL A 339 -22.37 17.09 13.60
N THR A 340 -23.58 16.54 13.45
CA THR A 340 -24.77 17.07 14.11
C THR A 340 -24.65 17.04 15.63
N ASN A 341 -24.17 15.92 16.19
CA ASN A 341 -24.14 15.73 17.64
C ASN A 341 -22.93 16.37 18.32
N CYS A 342 -21.80 16.48 17.63
CA CYS A 342 -20.56 16.96 18.21
C CYS A 342 -20.23 18.42 17.88
N SER A 343 -20.93 19.06 16.93
CA SER A 343 -20.66 20.46 16.58
C SER A 343 -21.28 21.49 17.52
N VAL A 344 -21.86 21.06 18.65
CA VAL A 344 -22.58 21.94 19.58
C VAL A 344 -21.60 22.64 20.54
N LYS A 345 -21.62 23.97 20.54
CA LYS A 345 -20.88 24.80 21.49
C LYS A 345 -21.70 25.02 22.75
N LYS A 346 -21.16 24.63 23.91
CA LYS A 346 -21.78 24.94 25.21
C LYS A 346 -21.58 26.42 25.53
N GLU A 347 -22.67 27.11 25.88
CA GLU A 347 -22.61 28.53 26.25
C GLU A 347 -21.72 28.75 27.49
N GLY A 348 -20.90 29.80 27.45
CA GLY A 348 -19.96 30.14 28.53
C GLY A 348 -18.70 29.26 28.62
N ALA A 349 -18.56 28.22 27.80
CA ALA A 349 -17.37 27.37 27.80
C ALA A 349 -16.18 28.06 27.10
N THR A 350 -14.98 27.88 27.66
CA THR A 350 -13.72 28.33 27.08
C THR A 350 -13.37 27.52 25.83
N PRO A 351 -12.59 28.06 24.88
CA PRO A 351 -12.19 27.33 23.67
C PRO A 351 -11.53 25.96 23.93
N GLN A 352 -10.77 25.83 25.02
CA GLN A 352 -10.12 24.59 25.44
C GLN A 352 -11.12 23.54 25.94
N GLU A 353 -12.09 23.96 26.76
CA GLU A 353 -13.19 23.10 27.22
C GLU A 353 -14.00 22.59 26.04
N VAL A 354 -14.37 23.47 25.10
CA VAL A 354 -15.14 23.05 23.92
C VAL A 354 -14.33 22.08 23.06
N ALA A 355 -13.01 22.25 22.92
CA ALA A 355 -12.15 21.32 22.17
C ALA A 355 -12.10 19.93 22.82
N VAL A 356 -12.03 19.86 24.16
CA VAL A 356 -12.03 18.61 24.93
C VAL A 356 -13.38 17.91 24.86
N GLU A 357 -14.48 18.63 25.07
CA GLU A 357 -15.83 18.06 25.00
C GLU A 357 -16.15 17.54 23.59
N PHE A 358 -15.66 18.23 22.56
CA PHE A 358 -15.76 17.76 21.19
C PHE A 358 -14.98 16.47 20.94
N ALA A 359 -13.74 16.37 21.40
CA ALA A 359 -12.98 15.13 21.31
C ALA A 359 -13.66 13.98 22.06
N LYS A 360 -14.23 14.24 23.26
CA LYS A 360 -15.05 13.26 23.99
C LYS A 360 -16.28 12.83 23.20
N CYS A 361 -16.93 13.77 22.50
CA CYS A 361 -18.10 13.47 21.68
C CYS A 361 -17.74 12.58 20.49
N ILE A 362 -16.70 12.94 19.72
CA ILE A 362 -16.25 12.15 18.56
C ILE A 362 -15.95 10.70 18.96
N ARG A 363 -15.29 10.47 20.10
CA ARG A 363 -14.98 9.12 20.61
C ARG A 363 -16.18 8.21 20.82
N LYS A 364 -17.38 8.78 20.99
CA LYS A 364 -18.61 7.98 21.11
C LYS A 364 -19.01 7.32 19.78
N TYR A 365 -18.57 7.88 18.66
CA TYR A 365 -19.00 7.50 17.31
C TYR A 365 -17.88 6.93 16.46
N VAL A 366 -16.65 7.40 16.67
CA VAL A 366 -15.44 6.89 16.02
C VAL A 366 -14.75 5.97 17.03
N PRO A 367 -14.77 4.65 16.81
CA PRO A 367 -14.08 3.71 17.70
C PRO A 367 -12.63 4.14 17.83
N THR A 368 -12.18 4.43 19.04
CA THR A 368 -10.75 4.47 19.35
C THR A 368 -10.28 3.02 19.40
N GLU A 369 -10.19 2.36 18.26
CA GLU A 369 -9.23 1.27 18.16
C GLU A 369 -7.89 1.96 18.32
N ALA A 370 -7.40 1.95 19.56
CA ALA A 370 -6.13 2.54 19.90
C ALA A 370 -5.10 1.95 18.93
N PRO A 371 -4.28 2.77 18.25
CA PRO A 371 -3.03 2.27 17.72
C PRO A 371 -2.36 1.52 18.87
N LYS A 372 -2.06 0.23 18.67
CA LYS A 372 -1.42 -0.59 19.70
C LYS A 372 -0.24 0.21 20.25
N ALA A 373 -0.08 0.21 21.58
CA ALA A 373 0.73 1.18 22.33
C ALA A 373 2.20 1.30 21.86
N ASP A 374 2.66 0.36 21.05
CA ASP A 374 4.02 0.23 20.53
C ASP A 374 4.23 1.01 19.21
N ALA A 375 3.22 1.75 18.73
CA ALA A 375 3.26 2.54 17.49
C ALA A 375 3.56 4.05 17.67
N VAL A 376 3.96 4.51 18.87
CA VAL A 376 4.33 5.92 19.15
C VAL A 376 5.80 6.08 19.51
#